data_AF-A0A7V5TM29-F1
#
_entry.id   AF-A0A7V5TM29-F1
#
_cell.length_a   1.000
_cell.length_b   1.000
_cell.length_c   1.000
_cell.angle_alpha   90.00
_cell.angle_beta   90.00
_cell.angle_gamma   90.00
#
_symmetry.space_group_name_H-M   'P 1'
#
loop_
_entity.id
_entity.type
_entity.pdbx_description
1 polymer ?
#
loop_
_entity_poly.entity_id
_entity_poly.type
_entity_poly.pdbx_seq_one_letter_code
_entity_poly.pdbx_strand_id
1 'polypeptide(L)'
;MRKMGFRLVPEGRFYRVVAPPVTDAVPQHPLDVWAADRVRVLGFDLPAAVVHAGEPLELRLYQTAPEGVDGVWMPYGQLGPVEARWTTDSRLLSTDWQPGEVVVERFWLPVPFTLPPGEYPLRLGYADLTGGRPALPLSTGG
;
A
#
# COMPACT_ATOMS: atom_id res chain seq x y z
N MET A 1 26.70 -9.96 -7.90
CA MET A 1 26.38 -9.88 -6.46
C MET A 1 25.11 -9.05 -6.30
N ARG A 2 23.96 -9.70 -6.15
CA ARG A 2 22.68 -9.01 -5.90
C ARG A 2 22.73 -8.55 -4.44
N LYS A 3 22.73 -7.24 -4.16
CA LYS A 3 22.56 -6.76 -2.79
C LYS A 3 21.23 -7.31 -2.30
N MET A 4 21.24 -8.30 -1.42
CA MET A 4 20.03 -8.76 -0.74
C MET A 4 19.60 -7.63 0.18
N GLY A 5 18.85 -6.67 -0.36
CA GLY A 5 18.28 -5.57 0.41
C GLY A 5 17.29 -6.15 1.41
N PHE A 6 17.47 -5.84 2.69
CA PHE A 6 16.52 -6.26 3.71
C PHE A 6 15.13 -5.66 3.45
N ARG A 7 14.09 -6.37 3.87
CA ARG A 7 12.72 -5.87 3.92
C ARG A 7 12.44 -5.31 5.31
N LEU A 8 11.73 -4.19 5.37
CA LEU A 8 11.29 -3.57 6.60
C LEU A 8 9.79 -3.85 6.73
N VAL A 9 9.43 -4.83 7.55
CA VAL A 9 8.03 -5.19 7.80
C VAL A 9 7.52 -4.41 9.01
N PRO A 10 6.49 -3.57 8.88
CA PRO A 10 5.85 -2.88 10.00
C PRO A 10 5.43 -3.84 11.12
N GLU A 11 5.87 -3.58 12.36
CA GLU A 11 5.44 -4.31 13.56
C GLU A 11 5.15 -3.33 14.69
N GLY A 12 3.86 -3.08 14.96
CA GLY A 12 3.45 -2.02 15.87
C GLY A 12 4.02 -0.66 15.41
N ARG A 13 4.81 -0.01 16.26
CA ARG A 13 5.51 1.25 15.91
C ARG A 13 6.86 1.03 15.21
N PHE A 14 7.42 -0.17 15.31
CA PHE A 14 8.75 -0.50 14.85
C PHE A 14 8.73 -1.20 13.49
N TYR A 15 9.90 -1.60 13.02
CA TYR A 15 10.08 -2.42 11.82
C TYR A 15 10.88 -3.66 12.18
N ARG A 16 10.38 -4.81 11.75
CA ARG A 16 11.10 -6.07 11.72
C ARG A 16 11.94 -6.11 10.44
N VAL A 17 13.26 -6.31 10.60
CA VAL A 17 14.20 -6.44 9.48
C VAL A 17 14.24 -7.90 9.05
N VAL A 18 13.85 -8.21 7.82
CA VAL A 18 13.74 -9.59 7.32
C VAL A 18 14.49 -9.73 6.01
N ALA A 19 15.11 -10.89 5.77
CA ALA A 19 15.64 -11.22 4.46
C ALA A 19 14.49 -11.53 3.49
N PRO A 20 14.51 -11.05 2.24
CA PRO A 20 13.50 -11.41 1.27
C PRO A 20 13.65 -12.87 0.80
N PRO A 21 12.57 -13.52 0.33
CA PRO A 21 11.21 -12.97 0.23
C PRO A 21 10.46 -13.07 1.57
N VAL A 22 9.71 -12.02 1.92
CA VAL A 22 8.73 -12.09 3.02
C VAL A 22 7.52 -12.86 2.51
N THR A 23 7.04 -13.85 3.28
CA THR A 23 5.91 -14.73 2.87
C THR A 23 4.91 -14.98 4.00
N ASP A 24 5.26 -14.64 5.24
CA ASP A 24 4.50 -14.89 6.46
C ASP A 24 3.68 -13.67 6.93
N ALA A 25 3.74 -12.54 6.21
CA ALA A 25 3.02 -11.34 6.57
C ALA A 25 1.54 -11.43 6.15
N VAL A 26 0.64 -11.41 7.14
CA VAL A 26 -0.81 -11.54 6.94
C VAL A 26 -1.53 -10.26 7.41
N PRO A 27 -2.42 -9.67 6.58
CA PRO A 27 -3.22 -8.51 6.97
C PRO A 27 -4.38 -8.91 7.89
N GLN A 28 -4.81 -7.99 8.76
CA GLN A 28 -6.01 -8.11 9.59
C GLN A 28 -7.29 -7.98 8.78
N HIS A 29 -7.28 -7.16 7.73
CA HIS A 29 -8.40 -7.02 6.79
C HIS A 29 -7.98 -7.56 5.42
N PRO A 30 -8.15 -8.87 5.16
CA PRO A 30 -7.75 -9.48 3.91
C PRO A 30 -8.59 -8.96 2.74
N LEU A 31 -7.94 -8.82 1.59
CA LEU A 31 -8.53 -8.44 0.31
C LEU A 31 -7.98 -9.36 -0.78
N ASP A 32 -8.73 -9.45 -1.87
CA ASP A 32 -8.26 -10.09 -3.11
C ASP A 32 -8.55 -9.18 -4.30
N VAL A 33 -7.75 -8.12 -4.39
CA VAL A 33 -7.90 -7.07 -5.40
C VAL A 33 -6.63 -6.99 -6.24
N TRP A 34 -6.78 -6.92 -7.54
CA TRP A 34 -5.68 -6.84 -8.49
C TRP A 34 -5.69 -5.49 -9.21
N ALA A 35 -4.54 -4.84 -9.28
CA ALA A 35 -4.29 -3.68 -10.12
C ALA A 35 -3.66 -4.15 -11.44
N ALA A 36 -4.37 -3.91 -12.54
CA ALA A 36 -3.99 -4.32 -13.89
C ALA A 36 -3.48 -5.78 -13.97
N ASP A 37 -4.11 -6.67 -13.20
CA ASP A 37 -3.80 -8.12 -13.11
C ASP A 37 -2.32 -8.44 -12.81
N ARG A 38 -1.57 -7.49 -12.24
CA ARG A 38 -0.11 -7.59 -12.01
C ARG A 38 0.28 -7.39 -10.55
N VAL A 39 -0.29 -6.40 -9.88
CA VAL A 39 -0.08 -6.16 -8.45
C VAL A 39 -1.34 -6.57 -7.70
N ARG A 40 -1.20 -7.51 -6.76
CA ARG A 40 -2.28 -7.95 -5.88
C ARG A 40 -2.18 -7.25 -4.53
N VAL A 41 -3.28 -6.64 -4.12
CA VAL A 41 -3.50 -6.16 -2.76
C VAL A 41 -4.06 -7.31 -1.94
N LEU A 42 -3.26 -7.81 -1.01
CA LEU A 42 -3.61 -8.92 -0.12
C LEU A 42 -4.49 -8.48 1.05
N GLY A 43 -4.49 -7.19 1.36
CA GLY A 43 -5.25 -6.60 2.46
C GLY A 43 -4.58 -5.40 3.08
N PHE A 44 -5.14 -4.95 4.20
CA PHE A 44 -4.66 -3.78 4.92
C PHE A 44 -4.87 -3.90 6.43
N ASP A 45 -4.15 -3.06 7.17
CA ASP A 45 -4.40 -2.79 8.58
C ASP A 45 -4.59 -1.29 8.81
N LEU A 46 -5.51 -0.95 9.71
CA LEU A 46 -5.67 0.40 10.26
C LEU A 46 -5.38 0.34 11.77
N PRO A 47 -4.22 0.81 12.24
CA PRO A 47 -3.91 0.83 13.68
C PRO A 47 -4.93 1.58 14.52
N ALA A 48 -5.63 2.56 13.92
CA ALA A 48 -6.80 3.20 14.48
C ALA A 48 -7.82 3.44 13.35
N ALA A 49 -9.07 3.01 13.56
CA ALA A 49 -10.19 3.29 12.65
C ALA A 49 -10.90 4.62 12.97
N VAL A 50 -10.62 5.19 14.14
CA VAL A 50 -11.11 6.51 14.58
C VAL A 50 -9.90 7.39 14.82
N VAL A 51 -9.85 8.53 14.13
CA VAL A 51 -8.77 9.52 14.22
C VAL A 51 -9.37 10.92 14.34
N HIS A 52 -8.63 11.85 14.93
CA HIS A 52 -9.07 13.24 15.01
C HIS A 52 -8.72 14.01 13.73
N ALA A 53 -9.53 15.01 13.41
CA ALA A 53 -9.18 15.95 12.36
C ALA A 53 -7.84 16.63 12.69
N GLY A 54 -6.93 16.69 11.72
CA GLY A 54 -5.54 17.11 11.89
C GLY A 54 -4.56 15.97 12.13
N GLU A 55 -5.02 14.79 12.54
CA GLU A 55 -4.20 13.60 12.71
C GLU A 55 -4.28 12.72 11.45
N PRO A 56 -3.14 12.34 10.83
CA PRO A 56 -3.18 11.50 9.65
C PRO A 56 -3.63 10.07 10.00
N LEU A 57 -4.39 9.46 9.10
CA LEU A 57 -4.75 8.05 9.17
C LEU A 57 -3.56 7.22 8.67
N GLU A 58 -3.01 6.34 9.51
CA GLU A 58 -2.02 5.33 9.10
C GLU A 58 -2.73 4.18 8.38
N LEU A 59 -2.32 3.91 7.15
CA LEU A 59 -2.71 2.74 6.36
C LEU A 59 -1.49 1.83 6.19
N ARG A 60 -1.62 0.57 6.60
CA ARG A 60 -0.64 -0.48 6.24
C ARG A 60 -1.19 -1.28 5.09
N LEU A 61 -0.43 -1.37 4.01
CA LEU A 61 -0.88 -2.07 2.80
C LEU A 61 -0.01 -3.28 2.53
N TYR A 62 -0.66 -4.44 2.37
CA TYR A 62 -0.03 -5.72 2.10
C TYR A 62 -0.21 -6.03 0.62
N GLN A 63 0.89 -6.18 -0.08
CA GLN A 63 0.92 -6.20 -1.53
C GLN A 63 1.83 -7.33 -2.01
N THR A 64 1.56 -7.87 -3.18
CA THR A 64 2.46 -8.81 -3.85
C THR A 64 2.33 -8.66 -5.35
N ALA A 65 3.34 -9.13 -6.09
CA ALA A 65 3.28 -9.30 -7.53
C ALA A 65 3.79 -10.70 -7.85
N PRO A 66 2.99 -11.58 -8.49
CA PRO A 66 3.43 -12.93 -8.83
C PRO A 66 4.64 -12.95 -9.78
N GLU A 67 4.83 -11.87 -10.53
CA GLU A 67 5.93 -11.63 -11.47
C GLU A 67 6.62 -10.30 -11.14
N GLY A 68 7.75 -10.03 -11.81
CA GLY A 68 8.42 -8.73 -11.70
C GLY A 68 7.54 -7.59 -12.23
N VAL A 69 7.67 -6.40 -11.62
CA VAL A 69 6.95 -5.20 -12.04
C VAL A 69 7.91 -4.27 -12.79
N ASP A 70 7.64 -4.03 -14.07
CA ASP A 70 8.54 -3.27 -14.96
C ASP A 70 8.40 -1.73 -14.86
N GLY A 71 7.90 -1.22 -13.74
CA GLY A 71 7.69 0.21 -13.51
C GLY A 71 7.37 0.53 -12.05
N VAL A 72 7.42 1.81 -11.68
CA VAL A 72 7.07 2.31 -10.35
C VAL A 72 5.56 2.46 -10.26
N TRP A 73 4.92 1.48 -9.63
CA TRP A 73 3.48 1.44 -9.41
C TRP A 73 3.23 1.81 -7.95
N MET A 74 2.35 2.79 -7.74
CA MET A 74 2.13 3.40 -6.43
C MET A 74 0.64 3.40 -6.11
N PRO A 75 0.24 3.04 -4.88
CA PRO A 75 -1.14 3.22 -4.48
C PRO A 75 -1.49 4.71 -4.38
N TYR A 76 -2.79 5.00 -4.37
CA TYR A 76 -3.35 6.25 -3.88
C TYR A 76 -4.60 5.95 -3.06
N GLY A 77 -4.85 6.77 -2.04
CA GLY A 77 -5.99 6.61 -1.15
C GLY A 77 -7.02 7.72 -1.34
N GLN A 78 -8.29 7.43 -1.08
CA GLN A 78 -9.34 8.43 -0.99
C GLN A 78 -10.14 8.23 0.30
N LEU A 79 -10.21 9.27 1.12
CA LEU A 79 -11.00 9.34 2.35
C LEU A 79 -12.06 10.43 2.17
N GLY A 80 -13.28 10.03 1.79
CA GLY A 80 -14.33 10.99 1.46
C GLY A 80 -13.90 11.96 0.34
N PRO A 81 -13.88 13.29 0.57
CA PRO A 81 -13.46 14.26 -0.44
C PRO A 81 -11.93 14.41 -0.56
N VAL A 82 -11.15 13.74 0.29
CA VAL A 82 -9.68 13.90 0.36
C VAL A 82 -9.01 12.78 -0.43
N GLU A 83 -8.18 13.12 -1.41
CA GLU A 83 -7.33 12.17 -2.14
C GLU A 83 -5.87 12.33 -1.70
N ALA A 84 -5.18 11.21 -1.47
CA ALA A 84 -3.77 11.13 -1.17
C ALA A 84 -3.05 10.36 -2.28
N ARG A 85 -2.30 11.08 -3.12
CA ARG A 85 -1.46 10.48 -4.16
C ARG A 85 -0.01 10.42 -3.68
N TRP A 86 0.39 9.24 -3.23
CA TRP A 86 1.77 8.97 -2.87
C TRP A 86 2.63 8.89 -4.14
N THR A 87 3.89 9.31 -4.04
CA THR A 87 4.82 9.28 -5.19
C THR A 87 6.23 8.88 -4.81
N THR A 88 6.69 9.27 -3.63
CA THR A 88 8.01 8.94 -3.08
C THR A 88 7.94 8.28 -1.71
N ASP A 89 6.73 7.97 -1.25
CA ASP A 89 6.45 7.53 0.11
C ASP A 89 6.74 6.03 0.34
N SER A 90 6.86 5.24 -0.74
CA SER A 90 7.26 3.84 -0.65
C SER A 90 8.75 3.70 -0.33
N ARG A 91 9.07 2.83 0.62
CA ARG A 91 10.46 2.47 0.96
C ARG A 91 11.06 1.42 0.04
N LEU A 92 10.22 0.73 -0.74
CA LEU A 92 10.64 -0.29 -1.70
C LEU A 92 9.85 -0.12 -2.99
N LEU A 93 10.53 0.34 -4.04
CA LEU A 93 9.91 0.52 -5.34
C LEU A 93 9.43 -0.83 -5.88
N SER A 94 8.31 -0.84 -6.58
CA SER A 94 7.75 -2.05 -7.20
C SER A 94 8.72 -2.74 -8.16
N THR A 95 9.64 -2.00 -8.76
CA THR A 95 10.73 -2.55 -9.60
C THR A 95 11.74 -3.40 -8.81
N ASP A 96 11.81 -3.23 -7.49
CA ASP A 96 12.71 -3.97 -6.58
C ASP A 96 12.01 -5.14 -5.88
N TRP A 97 10.73 -5.36 -6.17
CA TRP A 97 9.96 -6.48 -5.62
C TRP A 97 10.44 -7.79 -6.25
N GLN A 98 10.57 -8.81 -5.42
CA GLN A 98 10.79 -10.18 -5.83
C GLN A 98 9.45 -10.82 -6.16
N PRO A 99 9.38 -11.64 -7.23
CA PRO A 99 8.18 -12.39 -7.58
C PRO A 99 7.62 -13.17 -6.37
N GLY A 100 6.35 -12.94 -6.08
CA GLY A 100 5.59 -13.60 -5.01
C GLY A 100 5.90 -13.12 -3.59
N GLU A 101 6.81 -12.18 -3.38
CA GLU A 101 7.07 -11.67 -2.03
C GLU A 101 5.92 -10.76 -1.55
N VAL A 102 5.71 -10.74 -0.24
CA VAL A 102 4.76 -9.83 0.41
C VAL A 102 5.49 -8.55 0.80
N VAL A 103 5.09 -7.44 0.20
CA VAL A 103 5.58 -6.10 0.51
C VAL A 103 4.56 -5.40 1.40
N VAL A 104 5.02 -5.00 2.59
CA VAL A 104 4.20 -4.31 3.59
C VAL A 104 4.69 -2.88 3.75
N GLU A 105 3.90 -1.92 3.31
CA GLU A 105 4.24 -0.49 3.33
C GLU A 105 3.30 0.30 4.24
N ARG A 106 3.80 1.41 4.78
CA ARG A 106 3.00 2.37 5.56
C ARG A 106 2.74 3.59 4.70
N PHE A 107 1.48 3.97 4.61
CA PHE A 107 1.03 5.16 3.94
C PHE A 107 0.23 6.02 4.91
N TRP A 108 0.32 7.33 4.74
CA TRP A 108 -0.37 8.29 5.59
C TRP A 108 -1.39 9.04 4.74
N LEU A 109 -2.67 8.93 5.10
CA LEU A 109 -3.72 9.75 4.52
C LEU A 109 -3.94 10.99 5.39
N PRO A 110 -3.95 12.20 4.79
CA PRO A 110 -4.27 13.40 5.53
C PRO A 110 -5.75 13.40 5.94
N VAL A 111 -6.02 13.80 7.18
CA VAL A 111 -7.37 14.11 7.67
C VAL A 111 -7.40 15.60 7.99
N PRO A 112 -7.89 16.46 7.08
CA PRO A 112 -7.85 17.90 7.29
C PRO A 112 -8.66 18.34 8.51
N PHE A 113 -8.25 19.42 9.19
CA PHE A 113 -9.03 20.06 10.26
C PHE A 113 -10.43 20.51 9.82
N THR A 114 -10.61 20.72 8.52
CA THR A 114 -11.88 21.13 7.90
C THR A 114 -12.79 19.95 7.54
N LEU A 115 -12.34 18.70 7.68
CA LEU A 115 -13.17 17.54 7.41
C LEU A 115 -14.21 17.39 8.53
N PRO A 116 -15.52 17.43 8.22
CA PRO A 116 -16.56 17.25 9.23
C PRO A 116 -16.42 15.90 9.95
N PRO A 117 -16.80 15.81 11.24
CA PRO A 117 -16.88 14.52 11.90
C PRO A 117 -17.89 13.60 11.20
N GLY A 118 -17.52 12.33 11.01
CA GLY A 118 -18.39 11.34 10.40
C GLY A 118 -17.63 10.09 9.95
N GLU A 119 -18.38 9.12 9.43
CA GLU A 119 -17.82 7.93 8.82
C GLU A 119 -17.55 8.19 7.33
N TYR A 120 -16.31 7.94 6.90
CA TYR A 120 -15.91 8.10 5.52
C TYR A 120 -15.38 6.78 4.98
N PRO A 121 -15.85 6.34 3.79
CA PRO A 121 -15.26 5.16 3.15
C PRO A 121 -13.83 5.47 2.73
N LEU A 122 -12.92 4.54 3.05
CA LEU A 122 -11.57 4.50 2.50
C LEU A 122 -11.58 3.73 1.19
N ARG A 123 -11.16 4.36 0.10
CA ARG A 123 -10.95 3.73 -1.20
C ARG A 123 -9.48 3.72 -1.55
N LEU A 124 -9.05 2.67 -2.25
CA LEU A 124 -7.69 2.49 -2.71
C LEU A 124 -7.69 2.36 -4.24
N GLY A 125 -6.69 2.97 -4.88
CA GLY A 125 -6.37 2.74 -6.29
C GLY A 125 -4.87 2.61 -6.49
N TYR A 126 -4.45 2.34 -7.73
CA TYR A 126 -3.04 2.29 -8.13
C TYR A 126 -2.80 3.18 -9.35
N ALA A 127 -1.62 3.78 -9.41
CA ALA A 127 -1.10 4.50 -10.55
C ALA A 127 0.20 3.85 -11.02
N ASP A 128 0.45 3.89 -12.32
CA ASP A 128 1.75 3.58 -12.91
C ASP A 128 2.48 4.90 -13.18
N LEU A 129 3.44 5.23 -12.31
CA LEU A 129 4.19 6.48 -12.38
C LEU A 129 5.24 6.47 -13.49
N THR A 130 5.73 5.29 -13.88
CA THR A 130 6.68 5.16 -14.99
C THR A 130 5.98 5.30 -16.34
N GLY A 131 4.85 4.61 -16.53
CA GLY A 131 4.05 4.67 -17.74
C GLY A 131 3.08 5.85 -17.82
N GLY A 132 3.00 6.68 -16.78
CA GLY A 132 2.15 7.88 -16.75
C GLY A 132 0.64 7.59 -16.70
N ARG A 133 0.23 6.43 -16.17
CA ARG A 133 -1.19 6.08 -16.02
C ARG A 133 -1.67 6.46 -14.62
N PRO A 134 -2.54 7.49 -14.48
CA PRO A 134 -2.92 8.02 -13.16
C PRO A 134 -3.88 7.10 -12.38
N ALA A 135 -4.48 6.11 -13.05
CA ALA A 135 -5.31 5.08 -12.46
C ALA A 135 -5.18 3.79 -13.29
N LEU A 136 -4.98 2.66 -12.60
CA LEU A 136 -5.00 1.32 -13.15
C LEU A 136 -6.37 0.67 -12.89
N PRO A 137 -6.87 -0.19 -13.81
CA PRO A 137 -8.09 -0.94 -13.55
C PRO A 137 -7.91 -1.84 -12.34
N LEU A 138 -8.95 -1.93 -11.52
CA LEU A 138 -9.02 -2.85 -10.40
C LEU A 138 -9.99 -3.98 -10.70
N SER A 139 -9.58 -5.21 -10.37
CA SER A 139 -10.40 -6.41 -10.46
C SER A 139 -10.40 -7.14 -9.11
N THR A 140 -11.44 -7.93 -8.83
CA THR A 140 -11.52 -8.80 -7.65
C THR A 140 -11.45 -10.25 -8.09
N GLY A 141 -10.65 -11.08 -7.42
CA GLY A 141 -10.53 -12.50 -7.73
C GLY A 141 -9.83 -12.76 -9.07
N GLY A 142 -8.65 -13.38 -8.98
CA GLY A 142 -7.99 -14.06 -10.10
C GLY A 142 -8.32 -15.55 -10.08
#